data_AF-A0AAD2G7D4-F1
#
_entry.id   AF-A0AAD2G7D4-F1
#
_cell.length_a   1.000
_cell.length_b   1.000
_cell.length_c   1.000
_cell.angle_alpha   90.00
_cell.angle_beta   90.00
_cell.angle_gamma   90.00
#
_symmetry.space_group_name_H-M   'P 1'
#
loop_
_entity.id
_entity.type
_entity.pdbx_description
1 polymer ?
#
loop_
_entity_poly.entity_id
_entity_poly.type
_entity_poly.pdbx_seq_one_letter_code
_entity_poly.pdbx_strand_id
1 'polypeptide(L)'
;MTTKTAEKRLKRIRRTCPAKVQERMSRATRENMYLTERPSVDYESLKCEFTLLGSTGNVYDITFGRLPQCTCPDYRKGNTTCKHILFVTTQIMGISPSDHMSYQMAYIGDELEEMYDKMEDKGNGKAFMAKKAVRKEYNTMNNDSLESKMAKMRLSCSSRTPNDSDYANLGKLQGQRSERDTSTYNAYHWEKYPYRRYN
;
A
#
# COMPACT_ATOMS: atom_id res chain seq x y z
N MET A 1 -26.72 -19.82 -24.95
CA MET A 1 -25.52 -19.86 -24.08
C MET A 1 -24.60 -18.74 -24.52
N THR A 2 -24.62 -17.60 -23.83
CA THR A 2 -23.76 -16.46 -24.14
C THR A 2 -22.33 -16.84 -23.75
N THR A 3 -21.46 -17.02 -24.73
CA THR A 3 -20.03 -17.23 -24.50
C THR A 3 -19.48 -15.96 -23.87
N LYS A 4 -19.22 -15.98 -22.55
CA LYS A 4 -18.58 -14.89 -21.81
C LYS A 4 -17.19 -14.69 -22.43
N THR A 5 -16.99 -13.61 -23.19
CA THR A 5 -15.69 -13.29 -23.78
C THR A 5 -14.65 -13.21 -22.65
N ALA A 6 -13.56 -13.97 -22.76
CA ALA A 6 -12.53 -14.01 -21.73
C ALA A 6 -11.98 -12.60 -21.46
N GLU A 7 -12.00 -12.18 -20.19
CA GLU A 7 -11.52 -10.85 -19.79
C GLU A 7 -10.04 -10.68 -20.13
N LYS A 8 -9.70 -9.56 -20.79
CA LYS A 8 -8.33 -9.27 -21.18
C LYS A 8 -7.54 -8.70 -20.00
N ARG A 9 -6.46 -9.38 -19.61
CA ARG A 9 -5.55 -8.90 -18.56
C ARG A 9 -4.83 -7.61 -18.99
N LEU A 10 -4.71 -6.65 -18.08
CA LEU A 10 -4.13 -5.33 -18.31
C LEU A 10 -2.59 -5.33 -18.45
N LYS A 11 -1.91 -6.31 -17.84
CA LYS A 11 -0.45 -6.50 -17.93
C LYS A 11 -0.13 -7.95 -18.29
N ARG A 12 1.02 -8.16 -18.91
CA ARG A 12 1.52 -9.51 -19.25
C ARG A 12 1.78 -10.30 -17.97
N ILE A 13 1.37 -11.58 -17.97
CA ILE A 13 1.67 -12.52 -16.89
C ILE A 13 3.19 -12.70 -16.76
N ARG A 14 3.69 -12.63 -15.53
CA ARG A 14 5.03 -13.06 -15.16
C ARG A 14 4.99 -14.56 -14.95
N ARG A 15 5.76 -15.31 -15.76
CA ARG A 15 5.86 -16.78 -15.64
C ARG A 15 6.71 -17.23 -14.45
N THR A 16 7.63 -16.38 -14.03
CA THR A 16 8.57 -16.64 -12.94
C THR A 16 8.68 -15.38 -12.08
N CYS A 17 8.84 -15.56 -10.77
CA CYS A 17 9.03 -14.43 -9.87
C CYS A 17 10.41 -13.77 -10.12
N PRO A 18 10.48 -12.49 -10.52
CA PRO A 18 11.76 -11.82 -10.74
C PRO A 18 12.57 -11.69 -9.43
N ALA A 19 13.90 -11.78 -9.48
CA ALA A 19 14.76 -11.74 -8.29
C ALA A 19 14.50 -10.51 -7.39
N LYS A 20 14.33 -9.32 -7.98
CA LYS A 20 13.99 -8.09 -7.24
C LYS A 20 12.63 -8.16 -6.53
N VAL A 21 11.68 -8.91 -7.08
CA VAL A 21 10.36 -9.11 -6.47
C VAL A 21 10.47 -10.12 -5.32
N GLN A 22 11.26 -11.18 -5.49
CA GLN A 22 11.56 -12.12 -4.41
C GLN A 22 12.22 -11.42 -3.22
N GLU A 23 13.20 -10.54 -3.47
CA GLU A 23 13.83 -9.73 -2.43
C GLU A 23 12.78 -8.86 -1.69
N ARG A 24 11.93 -8.13 -2.43
CA ARG A 24 10.85 -7.33 -1.84
C ARG A 24 9.85 -8.18 -1.06
N MET A 25 9.55 -9.39 -1.51
CA MET A 25 8.65 -10.33 -0.84
C MET A 25 9.27 -10.85 0.47
N SER A 26 10.57 -11.13 0.47
CA SER A 26 11.31 -11.50 1.68
C SER A 26 11.28 -10.37 2.72
N ARG A 27 11.41 -9.11 2.27
CA ARG A 27 11.30 -7.94 3.13
C ARG A 27 9.88 -7.76 3.65
N ALA A 28 8.87 -7.99 2.80
CA ALA A 28 7.47 -7.93 3.19
C ALA A 28 7.13 -8.91 4.32
N THR A 29 7.80 -10.08 4.32
CA THR A 29 7.62 -11.11 5.34
C THR A 29 8.40 -10.82 6.63
N ARG A 30 9.60 -10.24 6.53
CA ARG A 30 10.49 -9.99 7.67
C ARG A 30 10.19 -8.69 8.41
N GLU A 31 9.78 -7.65 7.69
CA GLU A 31 9.49 -6.35 8.29
C GLU A 31 8.10 -6.35 8.91
N ASN A 32 7.99 -5.87 10.16
CA ASN A 32 6.71 -5.79 10.86
C ASN A 32 5.84 -4.69 10.23
N MET A 33 4.77 -5.10 9.56
CA MET A 33 3.75 -4.23 8.98
C MET A 33 2.38 -4.63 9.50
N TYR A 34 1.51 -3.66 9.70
CA TYR A 34 0.21 -3.87 10.31
C TYR A 34 -0.87 -3.09 9.58
N LEU A 35 -2.08 -3.61 9.56
CA LEU A 35 -3.26 -2.88 9.11
C LEU A 35 -3.71 -1.91 10.20
N THR A 36 -4.08 -0.68 9.84
CA THR A 36 -4.72 0.27 10.77
C THR A 36 -6.22 0.02 10.84
N GLU A 37 -6.84 -0.23 9.69
CA GLU A 37 -8.27 -0.44 9.53
C GLU A 37 -8.56 -1.82 8.92
N ARG A 38 -9.80 -2.30 9.09
CA ARG A 38 -10.22 -3.53 8.43
C ARG A 38 -10.37 -3.25 6.93
N PRO A 39 -9.92 -4.18 6.07
CA PRO A 39 -10.12 -4.01 4.64
C PRO A 39 -11.62 -3.99 4.32
N SER A 40 -12.00 -3.06 3.44
CA SER A 40 -13.34 -3.00 2.85
C SER A 40 -13.24 -3.48 1.41
N VAL A 41 -14.07 -4.46 1.03
CA VAL A 41 -14.13 -5.00 -0.33
C VAL A 41 -15.37 -4.45 -1.01
N ASP A 42 -15.16 -3.75 -2.12
CA ASP A 42 -16.21 -3.24 -2.99
C ASP A 42 -16.43 -4.24 -4.14
N TYR A 43 -17.30 -5.23 -3.92
CA TYR A 43 -17.56 -6.30 -4.88
C TYR A 43 -18.07 -5.80 -6.25
N GLU A 44 -18.80 -4.68 -6.29
CA GLU A 44 -19.25 -4.07 -7.56
C GLU A 44 -18.09 -3.56 -8.42
N SER A 45 -17.07 -2.98 -7.79
CA SER A 45 -15.93 -2.38 -8.50
C SER A 45 -14.69 -3.28 -8.53
N LEU A 46 -14.74 -4.42 -7.81
CA LEU A 46 -13.65 -5.37 -7.59
C LEU A 46 -12.40 -4.70 -7.00
N LYS A 47 -12.62 -3.74 -6.10
CA LYS A 47 -11.56 -3.03 -5.40
C LYS A 47 -11.60 -3.32 -3.92
N CYS A 48 -10.44 -3.31 -3.29
CA CYS A 48 -10.30 -3.42 -1.85
C CYS A 48 -9.26 -2.44 -1.36
N GLU A 49 -9.61 -1.64 -0.36
CA GLU A 49 -8.74 -0.63 0.21
C GLU A 49 -8.09 -1.13 1.49
N PHE A 50 -6.78 -0.89 1.61
CA PHE A 50 -5.98 -1.25 2.77
C PHE A 50 -5.16 -0.05 3.21
N THR A 51 -5.14 0.19 4.51
CA THR A 51 -4.26 1.18 5.12
C THR A 51 -3.22 0.46 5.97
N LEU A 52 -1.96 0.53 5.53
CA LEU A 52 -0.84 -0.16 6.15
C LEU A 52 0.07 0.79 6.92
N LEU A 53 0.35 0.40 8.15
CA LEU A 53 1.43 0.93 8.96
C LEU A 53 2.73 0.19 8.64
N GLY A 54 3.72 0.92 8.14
CA GLY A 54 5.07 0.43 7.91
C GLY A 54 5.89 0.25 9.18
N SER A 55 7.04 -0.41 9.05
CA SER A 55 7.99 -0.67 10.15
C SER A 55 8.57 0.60 10.80
N THR A 56 8.57 1.73 10.09
CA THR A 56 8.99 3.04 10.60
C THR A 56 7.84 3.86 11.18
N GLY A 57 6.63 3.29 11.23
CA GLY A 57 5.42 3.98 11.70
C GLY A 57 4.78 4.92 10.68
N ASN A 58 5.23 4.93 9.42
CA ASN A 58 4.56 5.66 8.35
C ASN A 58 3.32 4.89 7.88
N VAL A 59 2.26 5.59 7.51
CA VAL A 59 1.05 4.99 6.96
C VAL A 59 1.05 5.10 5.42
N TYR A 60 0.65 4.02 4.75
CA TYR A 60 0.54 3.92 3.31
C TYR A 60 -0.79 3.29 2.92
N ASP A 61 -1.49 3.91 1.99
CA ASP A 61 -2.74 3.41 1.43
C ASP A 61 -2.45 2.55 0.21
N ILE A 62 -3.23 1.48 0.08
CA ILE A 62 -3.18 0.53 -1.02
C ILE A 62 -4.59 0.33 -1.52
N THR A 63 -4.77 0.55 -2.81
CA THR A 63 -5.99 0.16 -3.50
C THR A 63 -5.67 -1.10 -4.29
N PHE A 64 -6.17 -2.23 -3.84
CA PHE A 64 -6.07 -3.50 -4.54
C PHE A 64 -7.24 -3.66 -5.50
N GLY A 65 -6.97 -4.18 -6.69
CA GLY A 65 -7.94 -4.38 -7.75
C GLY A 65 -7.21 -4.83 -9.00
N ARG A 66 -7.80 -4.63 -10.19
CA ARG A 66 -7.19 -5.07 -11.46
C ARG A 66 -5.76 -4.55 -11.66
N LEU A 67 -5.47 -3.36 -11.15
CA LEU A 67 -4.12 -2.80 -11.02
C LEU A 67 -3.92 -2.36 -9.57
N PRO A 68 -3.13 -3.10 -8.77
CA PRO A 68 -2.82 -2.68 -7.41
C PRO A 68 -2.03 -1.37 -7.42
N GLN A 69 -2.38 -0.46 -6.52
CA GLN A 69 -1.74 0.84 -6.35
C GLN A 69 -1.30 1.01 -4.90
N CYS A 70 -0.20 1.74 -4.66
CA CYS A 70 0.30 2.01 -3.32
C CYS A 70 0.88 3.42 -3.22
N THR A 71 0.66 4.13 -2.12
CA THR A 71 1.20 5.49 -1.92
C THR A 71 2.68 5.51 -1.53
N CYS A 72 3.32 4.35 -1.40
CA CYS A 72 4.68 4.27 -0.90
C CYS A 72 5.73 4.81 -1.89
N PRO A 73 6.88 5.29 -1.39
CA PRO A 73 7.94 5.85 -2.24
C PRO A 73 8.53 4.83 -3.24
N ASP A 74 8.53 3.52 -2.94
CA ASP A 74 8.99 2.51 -3.88
C ASP A 74 8.07 2.41 -5.11
N TYR A 75 6.74 2.43 -4.87
CA TYR A 75 5.75 2.44 -5.94
C TYR A 75 5.80 3.73 -6.75
N ARG A 76 5.90 4.89 -6.09
CA ARG A 76 6.03 6.20 -6.76
C ARG A 76 7.27 6.31 -7.65
N LYS A 77 8.35 5.58 -7.35
CA LYS A 77 9.56 5.48 -8.19
C LYS A 77 9.37 4.59 -9.43
N GLY A 78 8.19 4.03 -9.65
CA GLY A 78 7.86 3.18 -10.80
C GLY A 78 7.85 1.67 -10.50
N ASN A 79 8.09 1.26 -9.25
CA ASN A 79 8.05 -0.16 -8.89
C ASN A 79 6.62 -0.61 -8.55
N THR A 80 5.91 -1.09 -9.57
CA THR A 80 4.51 -1.56 -9.48
C THR A 80 4.25 -2.69 -8.47
N THR A 81 5.26 -3.51 -8.14
CA THR A 81 5.17 -4.56 -7.10
C THR A 81 6.09 -4.23 -5.93
N CYS A 82 5.67 -3.25 -5.12
CA CYS A 82 6.39 -2.84 -3.91
C CYS A 82 6.17 -3.85 -2.77
N LYS A 83 6.97 -3.77 -1.71
CA LYS A 83 6.84 -4.68 -0.55
C LYS A 83 5.46 -4.64 0.10
N HIS A 84 4.76 -3.51 0.06
CA HIS A 84 3.45 -3.35 0.71
C HIS A 84 2.35 -4.10 -0.06
N ILE A 85 2.35 -4.04 -1.39
CA ILE A 85 1.43 -4.84 -2.22
C ILE A 85 1.69 -6.34 -2.00
N LEU A 86 2.96 -6.75 -1.99
CA LEU A 86 3.33 -8.14 -1.73
C LEU A 86 2.93 -8.61 -0.32
N PHE A 87 3.00 -7.72 0.67
CA PHE A 87 2.50 -8.00 2.02
C PHE A 87 1.00 -8.27 2.03
N VAL A 88 0.20 -7.42 1.37
CA VAL A 88 -1.25 -7.63 1.24
C VAL A 88 -1.53 -8.97 0.58
N THR A 89 -0.90 -9.25 -0.57
CA THR A 89 -1.15 -10.48 -1.31
C THR A 89 -0.77 -11.74 -0.53
N THR A 90 0.38 -11.74 0.14
CA THR A 90 0.89 -12.96 0.81
C THR A 90 0.36 -13.13 2.23
N GLN A 91 0.37 -12.07 3.03
CA GLN A 91 0.06 -12.14 4.46
C GLN A 91 -1.44 -11.93 4.74
N ILE A 92 -2.07 -10.98 4.04
CA ILE A 92 -3.47 -10.62 4.29
C ILE A 92 -4.41 -11.52 3.47
N MET A 93 -4.22 -11.59 2.16
CA MET A 93 -5.01 -12.45 1.26
C MET A 93 -4.58 -13.91 1.32
N GLY A 94 -3.41 -14.20 1.92
CA GLY A 94 -2.99 -15.56 2.19
C GLY A 94 -2.51 -16.36 0.98
N ILE A 95 -2.21 -15.69 -0.13
CA ILE A 95 -1.65 -16.32 -1.32
C ILE A 95 -0.23 -16.81 -1.03
N SER A 96 0.09 -18.04 -1.41
CA SER A 96 1.43 -18.58 -1.20
C SER A 96 2.48 -17.75 -1.95
N PRO A 97 3.65 -17.43 -1.35
CA PRO A 97 4.76 -16.80 -2.04
C PRO A 97 5.28 -17.55 -3.28
N SER A 98 5.02 -18.86 -3.35
CA SER A 98 5.36 -19.70 -4.51
C SER A 98 4.32 -19.63 -5.63
N ASP A 99 3.11 -19.17 -5.32
CA ASP A 99 2.03 -19.04 -6.28
C ASP A 99 2.32 -17.90 -7.25
N HIS A 100 2.04 -18.14 -8.53
CA HIS A 100 2.20 -17.13 -9.57
C HIS A 100 1.40 -15.85 -9.30
N MET A 101 0.23 -15.95 -8.66
CA MET A 101 -0.61 -14.79 -8.33
C MET A 101 0.12 -13.80 -7.42
N SER A 102 1.01 -14.28 -6.54
CA SER A 102 1.68 -13.45 -5.52
C SER A 102 2.56 -12.34 -6.06
N TYR A 103 3.02 -12.46 -7.32
CA TYR A 103 3.98 -11.54 -7.92
C TYR A 103 3.49 -10.93 -9.25
N GLN A 104 2.21 -11.04 -9.58
CA GLN A 104 1.65 -10.40 -10.76
C GLN A 104 1.52 -8.88 -10.59
N MET A 105 1.45 -8.17 -11.72
CA MET A 105 1.27 -6.71 -11.76
C MET A 105 -0.19 -6.29 -11.98
N ALA A 106 -1.01 -7.22 -12.46
CA ALA A 106 -2.41 -7.00 -12.78
C ALA A 106 -3.19 -8.29 -12.63
N TYR A 107 -4.45 -8.17 -12.24
CA TYR A 107 -5.36 -9.26 -12.01
C TYR A 107 -6.62 -9.10 -12.87
N ILE A 108 -7.27 -10.21 -13.18
CA ILE A 108 -8.62 -10.22 -13.78
C ILE A 108 -9.70 -10.38 -12.68
N GLY A 109 -10.98 -10.24 -13.03
CA GLY A 109 -12.06 -10.30 -12.05
C GLY A 109 -12.12 -11.62 -11.29
N ASP A 110 -12.11 -12.74 -12.01
CA ASP A 110 -12.15 -14.08 -11.41
C ASP A 110 -10.97 -14.33 -10.44
N GLU A 111 -9.77 -13.81 -10.76
CA GLU A 111 -8.61 -13.88 -9.87
C GLU A 111 -8.79 -13.04 -8.61
N LEU A 112 -9.39 -11.84 -8.73
CA LEU A 112 -9.62 -10.95 -7.60
C LEU A 112 -10.66 -11.52 -6.64
N GLU A 113 -11.74 -12.09 -7.18
CA GLU A 113 -12.76 -12.79 -6.39
C GLU A 113 -12.11 -13.92 -5.59
N GLU A 114 -11.32 -14.79 -6.23
CA GLU A 114 -10.59 -15.87 -5.52
C GLU A 114 -9.65 -15.34 -4.42
N MET A 115 -8.97 -14.21 -4.67
CA MET A 115 -8.08 -13.59 -3.68
C MET A 115 -8.85 -12.99 -2.50
N TYR A 116 -10.02 -12.39 -2.75
CA TYR A 116 -10.86 -11.83 -1.69
C TYR A 116 -11.53 -12.93 -0.87
N ASP A 117 -12.01 -14.02 -1.50
CA ASP A 117 -12.56 -15.17 -0.78
C ASP A 117 -11.53 -15.77 0.19
N LYS A 118 -10.28 -15.97 -0.27
CA LYS A 118 -9.18 -16.43 0.60
C LYS A 118 -8.85 -15.45 1.73
N MET A 119 -9.02 -14.15 1.48
CA MET A 119 -8.82 -13.13 2.51
C MET A 119 -9.92 -13.21 3.59
N GLU A 120 -11.17 -13.40 3.18
CA GLU A 120 -12.31 -13.56 4.10
C GLU A 120 -12.16 -14.83 4.95
N ASP A 121 -11.77 -15.95 4.34
CA ASP A 121 -11.49 -17.21 5.04
C ASP A 121 -10.39 -17.07 6.11
N LYS A 122 -9.39 -16.22 5.86
CA LYS A 122 -8.33 -15.90 6.84
C LYS A 122 -8.73 -14.84 7.87
N GLY A 123 -9.98 -14.37 7.84
CA GLY A 123 -10.51 -13.40 8.79
C GLY A 123 -10.06 -11.98 8.52
N ASN A 124 -9.93 -11.58 7.24
CA ASN A 124 -9.74 -10.19 6.81
C ASN A 124 -8.57 -9.47 7.50
N GLY A 125 -7.43 -10.16 7.57
CA GLY A 125 -6.20 -9.59 8.14
C GLY A 125 -6.24 -9.33 9.64
N LYS A 126 -7.19 -9.92 10.39
CA LYS A 126 -7.33 -9.74 11.85
C LYS A 126 -6.03 -9.99 12.62
N ALA A 127 -5.21 -10.94 12.19
CA ALA A 127 -3.92 -11.27 12.81
C ALA A 127 -2.88 -10.14 12.65
N PHE A 128 -2.98 -9.34 11.59
CA PHE A 128 -2.04 -8.27 11.26
C PHE A 128 -2.56 -6.89 11.66
N MET A 129 -3.60 -6.83 12.49
CA MET A 129 -4.13 -5.56 12.97
C MET A 129 -3.16 -4.86 13.93
N ALA A 130 -2.98 -3.55 13.77
CA ALA A 130 -2.18 -2.73 14.66
C ALA A 130 -2.77 -2.70 16.09
N LYS A 131 -1.91 -2.38 17.07
CA LYS A 131 -2.34 -2.21 18.47
C LYS A 131 -3.46 -1.16 18.56
N LYS A 132 -4.41 -1.35 19.50
CA LYS A 132 -5.57 -0.46 19.67
C LYS A 132 -5.15 1.01 19.85
N ALA A 133 -4.08 1.28 20.58
CA ALA A 133 -3.56 2.63 20.79
C ALA A 133 -3.14 3.31 19.47
N VAL A 134 -2.46 2.59 18.59
CA VAL A 134 -2.00 3.11 17.30
C VAL A 134 -3.18 3.42 16.38
N ARG A 135 -4.20 2.56 16.39
CA ARG A 135 -5.44 2.78 15.63
C ARG A 135 -6.22 3.98 16.14
N LYS A 136 -6.31 4.14 17.47
CA LYS A 136 -6.95 5.31 18.07
C LYS A 136 -6.25 6.59 17.63
N GLU A 137 -4.93 6.63 17.69
CA GLU A 137 -4.15 7.80 17.26
C GLU A 137 -4.36 8.10 15.78
N TYR A 138 -4.26 7.08 14.93
CA TYR A 138 -4.49 7.24 13.50
C TYR A 138 -5.88 7.81 13.21
N ASN A 139 -6.92 7.31 13.88
CA ASN A 139 -8.28 7.80 13.71
C ASN A 139 -8.42 9.26 14.16
N THR A 140 -7.80 9.66 15.27
CA THR A 140 -7.78 11.06 15.71
C THR A 140 -7.13 11.95 14.65
N MET A 141 -5.93 11.58 14.18
CA MET A 141 -5.21 12.36 13.16
C MET A 141 -5.97 12.44 11.84
N ASN A 142 -6.63 11.34 11.44
CA ASN A 142 -7.40 11.31 10.20
C ASN A 142 -8.66 12.17 10.30
N ASN A 143 -9.38 12.11 11.43
CA ASN A 143 -10.54 12.97 11.68
C ASN A 143 -10.16 14.44 11.76
N ASP A 144 -9.07 14.79 12.43
CA ASP A 144 -8.56 16.17 12.48
C ASP A 144 -8.15 16.65 11.08
N SER A 145 -7.57 15.77 10.26
CA SER A 145 -7.25 16.06 8.86
C SER A 145 -8.51 16.25 8.01
N LEU A 146 -9.55 15.42 8.20
CA LEU A 146 -10.83 15.54 7.52
C LEU A 146 -11.54 16.83 7.91
N GLU A 147 -11.64 17.15 9.20
CA GLU A 147 -12.19 18.42 9.70
C GLU A 147 -11.39 19.60 9.17
N SER A 148 -10.06 19.52 9.15
CA SER A 148 -9.20 20.57 8.57
C SER A 148 -9.36 20.71 7.06
N LYS A 149 -9.52 19.60 6.32
CA LYS A 149 -9.80 19.58 4.87
C LYS A 149 -11.19 20.14 4.59
N MET A 150 -12.20 19.78 5.38
CA MET A 150 -13.57 20.29 5.28
C MET A 150 -13.65 21.77 5.67
N ALA A 151 -12.91 22.21 6.69
CA ALA A 151 -12.77 23.61 7.07
C ALA A 151 -12.06 24.42 5.99
N LYS A 152 -10.96 23.92 5.42
CA LYS A 152 -10.30 24.56 4.27
C LYS A 152 -11.20 24.60 3.03
N MET A 153 -11.96 23.54 2.76
CA MET A 153 -12.93 23.48 1.66
C MET A 153 -14.11 24.44 1.85
N ARG A 154 -14.52 24.69 3.10
CA ARG A 154 -15.47 25.76 3.45
C ARG A 154 -14.88 27.17 3.32
N LEU A 155 -13.55 27.31 3.28
CA LEU A 155 -12.83 28.59 3.23
C LEU A 155 -12.11 28.92 1.90
N SER A 156 -12.06 28.04 0.88
CA SER A 156 -11.31 28.35 -0.35
C SER A 156 -12.07 28.14 -1.66
N CYS A 157 -12.71 29.22 -2.14
CA CYS A 157 -12.40 29.72 -3.48
C CYS A 157 -11.07 30.48 -3.37
N SER A 158 -9.96 29.81 -3.64
CA SER A 158 -8.75 30.37 -4.26
C SER A 158 -7.62 29.35 -4.18
N SER A 159 -6.85 29.33 -5.25
CA SER A 159 -5.68 28.52 -5.53
C SER A 159 -4.62 28.57 -4.43
N ARG A 160 -3.99 27.42 -4.13
CA ARG A 160 -2.55 27.31 -3.77
C ARG A 160 -2.05 25.87 -3.76
N THR A 161 -0.78 25.75 -4.13
CA THR A 161 0.01 24.55 -4.47
C THR A 161 0.34 23.66 -3.26
N PRO A 162 0.56 22.34 -3.44
CA PRO A 162 0.89 21.44 -2.34
C PRO A 162 2.35 21.63 -1.89
N ASN A 163 2.56 22.01 -0.62
CA ASN A 163 3.87 21.95 0.02
C ASN A 163 4.14 20.52 0.55
N ASP A 164 5.39 20.10 0.39
CA ASP A 164 5.91 18.74 0.55
C ASP A 164 6.37 18.47 2.00
N SER A 165 5.46 18.12 2.93
CA SER A 165 5.85 17.56 4.25
C SER A 165 4.75 16.81 5.03
N ASP A 166 3.75 16.23 4.36
CA ASP A 166 2.56 15.68 5.05
C ASP A 166 2.63 14.14 5.20
N TYR A 167 3.55 13.64 6.05
CA TYR A 167 3.56 12.24 6.47
C TYR A 167 3.43 12.13 8.00
N ALA A 168 2.35 11.49 8.47
CA ALA A 168 2.16 11.16 9.87
C ALA A 168 3.09 10.00 10.28
N ASN A 169 4.01 10.26 11.21
CA ASN A 169 4.92 9.25 11.77
C ASN A 169 4.41 8.76 13.13
N LEU A 170 3.94 7.51 13.18
CA LEU A 170 3.45 6.83 14.40
C LEU A 170 4.53 5.96 15.08
N GLY A 171 5.80 6.08 14.69
CA GLY A 171 6.90 5.22 15.15
C GLY A 171 7.14 5.28 16.66
N LYS A 172 6.89 6.44 17.28
CA LYS A 172 6.99 6.63 18.75
C LYS A 172 6.05 5.70 19.53
N LEU A 173 4.88 5.37 19.00
CA LEU A 173 3.89 4.49 19.66
C LEU A 173 4.26 3.01 19.63
N GLN A 174 5.25 2.63 18.82
CA GLN A 174 5.80 1.27 18.77
C GLN A 174 7.01 1.08 19.70
N GLY A 175 7.32 2.07 20.56
CA GLY A 175 8.48 2.01 21.45
C GLY A 175 9.80 2.29 20.74
N GLN A 176 9.77 2.92 19.56
CA GLN A 176 10.98 3.35 18.86
C GLN A 176 11.48 4.67 19.47
N ARG A 177 12.80 4.79 19.69
CA ARG A 177 13.44 6.00 20.21
C ARG A 177 13.15 7.20 19.30
N SER A 178 12.84 8.35 19.89
CA SER A 178 12.51 9.61 19.19
C SER A 178 13.63 10.16 18.32
N GLU A 179 14.87 9.74 18.56
CA GLU A 179 16.10 10.27 17.97
C GLU A 179 16.60 9.44 16.77
N ARG A 180 15.83 8.47 16.29
CA ARG A 180 16.25 7.71 15.11
C ARG A 180 16.15 8.62 13.89
N ASP A 181 17.32 9.01 13.38
CA ASP A 181 17.50 9.87 12.23
C ASP A 181 16.67 9.42 11.02
N THR A 182 15.67 10.23 10.64
CA THR A 182 14.87 10.06 9.43
C THR A 182 15.47 10.80 8.23
N SER A 183 16.69 11.35 8.34
CA SER A 183 17.34 12.18 7.30
C SER A 183 17.59 11.46 5.97
N THR A 184 17.47 10.13 5.92
CA THR A 184 17.39 9.38 4.66
C THR A 184 16.26 9.85 3.73
N TYR A 185 15.28 10.61 4.26
CA TYR A 185 14.20 11.26 3.53
C TYR A 185 14.18 12.80 3.68
N ASN A 186 15.30 13.42 4.05
CA ASN A 186 15.38 14.88 4.04
C ASN A 186 15.55 15.35 2.60
N ALA A 187 14.66 16.22 2.11
CA ALA A 187 14.53 16.75 0.74
C ALA A 187 15.78 17.48 0.17
N TYR A 188 16.95 17.38 0.81
CA TYR A 188 18.13 18.21 0.57
C TYR A 188 19.35 17.51 -0.08
N HIS A 189 19.19 16.35 -0.74
CA HIS A 189 20.33 15.70 -1.40
C HIS A 189 20.18 15.44 -2.92
N TRP A 190 19.33 16.23 -3.61
CA TRP A 190 19.05 16.06 -5.05
C TRP A 190 19.88 16.92 -6.01
N GLU A 191 20.72 17.85 -5.54
CA GLU A 191 21.48 18.73 -6.44
C GLU A 191 22.84 18.18 -6.91
N LYS A 192 23.28 17.00 -6.43
CA LYS A 192 24.66 16.53 -6.72
C LYS A 192 24.83 15.51 -7.85
N TYR A 193 23.77 15.01 -8.47
CA TYR A 193 23.90 14.03 -9.55
C TYR A 193 22.94 14.29 -10.71
N PRO A 194 23.32 15.12 -11.70
CA PRO A 194 22.59 15.15 -12.97
C PRO A 194 22.73 13.76 -13.62
N TYR A 195 21.64 13.00 -13.67
CA TYR A 195 21.58 11.78 -14.47
C TYR A 195 21.87 12.16 -15.93
N ARG A 196 22.96 11.62 -16.48
CA ARG A 196 23.22 11.61 -17.93
C ARG A 196 22.02 10.96 -18.62
N ARG A 197 21.29 11.76 -19.41
CA ARG A 197 20.37 11.26 -20.41
C ARG A 197 21.18 10.41 -21.41
N TYR A 198 20.84 9.14 -21.52
CA TYR A 198 21.21 8.37 -22.70
C TYR A 198 20.11 8.58 -23.74
N ASN A 199 20.54 9.22 -24.84
CA ASN A 199 19.90 9.53 -26.12
C ASN A 199 18.73 10.50 -26.08
#